data_AF-A0A672LR48-F1
#
_entry.id   AF-A0A672LR48-F1
#
_cell.length_a   1.000
_cell.length_b   1.000
_cell.length_c   1.000
_cell.angle_alpha   90.00
_cell.angle_beta   90.00
_cell.angle_gamma   90.00
#
_symmetry.space_group_name_H-M   'P 1'
#
loop_
_entity.id
_entity.type
_entity.pdbx_description
1 polymer ?
#
loop_
_entity_poly.entity_id
_entity_poly.type
_entity_poly.pdbx_seq_one_letter_code
_entity_poly.pdbx_strand_id
1 'polypeptide(L)'
;MKGLRSAITDTPEINLARENTKNVSDVQYRESVGSGTAVTDTPEMERVRRNQRNISDAKYKKAVDPVSVGVTPELERVKQNQQNISTTHFIISYDLLNALVVAG
;
A
#
# COMPACT_ATOMS: atom_id res chain seq x y z
N MET A 1 58.43 -48.60 12.23
CA MET A 1 58.60 -47.19 11.83
C MET A 1 57.32 -46.40 12.11
N LYS A 2 57.11 -45.88 13.33
CA LYS A 2 55.94 -45.06 13.70
C LYS A 2 56.27 -43.76 14.44
N GLY A 3 57.56 -43.38 14.55
CA GLY A 3 58.00 -42.20 15.31
C GLY A 3 58.21 -40.92 14.47
N LEU A 4 58.41 -41.04 13.15
CA LEU A 4 58.84 -39.89 12.34
C LEU A 4 57.68 -38.92 12.02
N ARG A 5 56.46 -39.42 11.88
CA ARG A 5 55.29 -38.60 11.53
C ARG A 5 54.85 -37.68 12.67
N SER A 6 54.94 -38.14 13.93
CA SER A 6 54.61 -37.31 15.11
C SER A 6 55.64 -36.19 15.28
N ALA A 7 56.94 -36.52 15.20
CA ALA A 7 58.00 -35.53 15.37
C ALA A 7 57.97 -34.42 14.31
N ILE A 8 57.55 -34.74 13.07
CA ILE A 8 57.37 -33.76 12.00
C ILE A 8 56.20 -32.81 12.32
N THR A 9 55.10 -33.27 12.90
CA THR A 9 53.96 -32.38 13.19
C THR A 9 54.19 -31.44 14.37
N ASP A 10 55.20 -31.71 15.20
CA ASP A 10 55.42 -31.04 16.47
C ASP A 10 56.51 -29.96 16.40
N THR A 11 57.06 -29.65 15.22
CA THR A 11 58.02 -28.55 15.09
C THR A 11 57.32 -27.19 15.27
N PRO A 12 58.00 -26.19 15.87
CA PRO A 12 57.42 -24.86 16.07
C PRO A 12 56.86 -24.22 14.79
N GLU A 13 57.53 -24.43 13.66
CA GLU A 13 57.18 -23.86 12.37
C GLU A 13 55.87 -24.46 11.83
N ILE A 14 55.66 -25.77 12.02
CA ILE A 14 54.46 -26.45 11.56
C ILE A 14 53.25 -26.09 12.42
N ASN A 15 53.45 -25.91 13.73
CA ASN A 15 52.42 -25.40 14.63
C ASN A 15 52.02 -23.96 14.27
N LEU A 16 52.98 -23.08 14.00
CA LEU A 16 52.71 -21.71 13.58
C LEU A 16 51.96 -21.65 12.24
N ALA A 17 52.38 -22.45 11.25
CA ALA A 17 51.71 -22.52 9.95
C ALA A 17 50.26 -23.01 10.08
N ARG A 18 50.01 -23.99 10.97
CA ARG A 18 48.66 -24.50 11.24
C ARG A 18 47.76 -23.45 11.89
N GLU A 19 48.24 -22.77 12.92
CA GLU A 19 47.47 -21.72 13.59
C GLU A 19 47.23 -20.51 12.67
N ASN A 20 48.22 -20.11 11.87
CA ASN A 20 48.02 -19.07 10.85
C ASN A 20 46.97 -19.49 9.81
N THR A 21 46.98 -20.74 9.36
CA THR A 21 45.96 -21.24 8.42
C THR A 21 44.56 -21.20 9.04
N LYS A 22 44.41 -21.61 10.31
CA LYS A 22 43.15 -21.52 11.04
C LYS A 22 42.68 -20.07 11.18
N ASN A 23 43.57 -19.18 11.61
CA ASN A 23 43.27 -17.76 11.80
C ASN A 23 42.84 -17.09 10.49
N VAL A 24 43.54 -17.36 9.39
CA VAL A 24 43.16 -16.86 8.06
C VAL A 24 41.78 -17.38 7.64
N SER A 25 41.51 -18.68 7.86
CA SER A 25 40.20 -19.26 7.53
C SER A 25 39.05 -18.68 8.37
N ASP A 26 39.28 -18.41 9.66
CA ASP A 26 38.27 -17.83 10.55
C ASP A 26 38.00 -16.36 10.20
N VAL A 27 39.04 -15.59 9.89
CA VAL A 27 38.90 -14.21 9.40
C VAL A 27 38.11 -14.18 8.09
N GLN A 28 38.42 -15.05 7.13
CA GLN A 28 37.67 -15.15 5.87
C GLN A 28 36.20 -15.56 6.08
N TYR A 29 35.94 -16.50 7.00
CA TYR A 29 34.57 -16.86 7.35
C TYR A 29 33.82 -15.66 7.92
N ARG A 30 34.41 -14.94 8.89
CA ARG A 30 33.79 -13.77 9.53
C ARG A 30 33.64 -12.57 8.60
N GLU A 31 34.54 -12.36 7.65
CA GLU A 31 34.38 -11.38 6.56
C GLU A 31 33.19 -11.73 5.64
N SER A 32 32.98 -13.03 5.37
CA SER A 32 31.83 -13.48 4.57
C SER A 32 30.49 -13.36 5.30
N VAL A 33 30.49 -13.39 6.64
CA VAL A 33 29.31 -13.11 7.48
C VAL A 33 29.29 -11.63 7.88
N GLY A 34 29.30 -10.75 6.87
CA GLY A 34 29.09 -9.33 7.07
C GLY A 34 27.83 -9.09 7.91
N SER A 35 27.89 -8.12 8.83
CA SER A 35 26.74 -7.70 9.64
C SER A 35 25.56 -7.35 8.72
N GLY A 36 24.64 -8.29 8.57
CA GLY A 36 23.45 -8.11 7.76
C GLY A 36 22.58 -7.07 8.45
N THR A 37 22.58 -5.85 7.92
CA THR A 37 21.52 -4.89 8.28
C THR A 37 20.23 -5.53 7.79
N ALA A 38 19.24 -5.72 8.67
CA ALA A 38 17.93 -6.19 8.27
C ALA A 38 17.39 -5.21 7.22
N VAL A 39 17.39 -5.62 5.95
CA VAL A 39 16.85 -4.81 4.86
C VAL A 39 15.35 -4.76 5.09
N THR A 40 14.89 -3.68 5.70
CA THR A 40 13.50 -3.48 6.10
C THR A 40 12.57 -3.65 4.90
N ASP A 41 13.03 -3.21 3.71
CA ASP A 41 12.27 -3.15 2.46
C ASP A 41 13.13 -3.64 1.28
N THR A 42 13.07 -4.94 0.95
CA THR A 42 13.65 -5.43 -0.31
C THR A 42 12.83 -4.89 -1.50
N PRO A 43 13.41 -4.82 -2.71
CA PRO A 43 12.67 -4.42 -3.91
C PRO A 43 11.39 -5.26 -4.13
N GLU A 44 11.44 -6.51 -3.71
CA GLU A 44 10.32 -7.44 -3.70
C GLU A 44 9.20 -7.02 -2.74
N MET A 45 9.55 -6.62 -1.52
CA MET A 45 8.57 -6.11 -0.54
C MET A 45 7.92 -4.81 -1.00
N GLU A 46 8.66 -3.92 -1.65
CA GLU A 46 8.06 -2.72 -2.25
C GLU A 46 7.08 -3.05 -3.37
N ARG A 47 7.43 -4.03 -4.23
CA ARG A 47 6.55 -4.48 -5.31
C ARG A 47 5.25 -5.03 -4.76
N VAL A 48 5.32 -5.86 -3.71
CA VAL A 48 4.14 -6.40 -3.04
C VAL A 48 3.27 -5.28 -2.44
N ARG A 49 3.86 -4.30 -1.74
CA ARG A 49 3.10 -3.17 -1.18
C ARG A 49 2.46 -2.31 -2.26
N ARG A 50 3.16 -2.00 -3.34
CA ARG A 50 2.61 -1.26 -4.49
C ARG A 50 1.44 -2.02 -5.12
N ASN A 51 1.58 -3.33 -5.33
CA ASN A 51 0.49 -4.15 -5.85
C ASN A 51 -0.71 -4.21 -4.90
N GLN A 52 -0.48 -4.33 -3.59
CA GLN A 52 -1.55 -4.33 -2.60
C GLN A 52 -2.34 -3.01 -2.62
N ARG A 53 -1.64 -1.87 -2.70
CA ARG A 53 -2.26 -0.54 -2.85
C ARG A 53 -3.04 -0.41 -4.15
N ASN A 54 -2.48 -0.87 -5.27
CA ASN A 54 -3.16 -0.82 -6.56
C ASN A 54 -4.44 -1.68 -6.56
N ILE A 55 -4.39 -2.88 -5.96
CA ILE A 55 -5.55 -3.77 -5.84
C ILE A 55 -6.60 -3.15 -4.92
N SER A 56 -6.22 -2.59 -3.77
CA SER A 56 -7.16 -1.92 -2.88
C SER A 56 -7.82 -0.72 -3.57
N ASP A 57 -7.03 0.12 -4.22
CA ASP A 57 -7.52 1.29 -4.94
C ASP A 57 -8.47 0.89 -6.07
N ALA A 58 -8.13 -0.14 -6.86
CA ALA A 58 -9.01 -0.65 -7.89
C ALA A 58 -10.33 -1.18 -7.31
N LYS A 59 -10.28 -1.88 -6.17
CA LYS A 59 -11.49 -2.40 -5.50
C LYS A 59 -12.41 -1.28 -5.03
N TYR A 60 -11.86 -0.21 -4.46
CA TYR A 60 -12.66 0.91 -3.96
C TYR A 60 -13.10 1.87 -5.07
N LYS A 61 -12.24 2.18 -6.04
CA LYS A 61 -12.58 3.08 -7.16
C LYS A 61 -13.57 2.46 -8.13
N LYS A 62 -13.54 1.14 -8.36
CA LYS A 62 -14.55 0.44 -9.16
C LYS A 62 -15.93 0.40 -8.50
N ALA A 63 -16.00 0.59 -7.18
CA ALA A 63 -17.27 0.83 -6.48
C ALA A 63 -17.75 2.30 -6.59
N VAL A 64 -16.93 3.18 -7.17
CA VAL A 64 -17.17 4.62 -7.38
C VAL A 64 -17.13 4.96 -8.88
N ASP A 65 -17.32 3.99 -9.77
CA ASP A 65 -18.06 4.35 -10.97
C ASP A 65 -19.46 4.74 -10.46
N PRO A 66 -20.01 5.93 -10.80
CA PRO A 66 -21.38 6.22 -10.48
C PRO A 66 -22.19 5.15 -11.18
N VAL A 67 -22.57 4.10 -10.43
CA VAL A 67 -23.70 3.27 -10.80
C VAL A 67 -24.76 4.29 -11.15
N SER A 68 -25.26 4.29 -12.39
CA SER A 68 -26.47 5.04 -12.68
C SER A 68 -27.51 4.39 -11.79
N VAL A 69 -27.63 4.89 -10.57
CA VAL A 69 -28.66 4.48 -9.65
C VAL A 69 -29.89 4.89 -10.42
N GLY A 70 -30.58 3.91 -11.01
CA GLY A 70 -31.81 4.14 -11.73
C GLY A 70 -32.73 4.97 -10.84
N VAL A 71 -33.76 5.59 -11.42
CA VAL A 71 -34.67 6.43 -10.67
C VAL A 71 -35.16 5.68 -9.40
N THR A 72 -34.74 6.16 -8.23
CA THR A 72 -35.14 5.58 -6.95
C THR A 72 -36.45 6.23 -6.50
N PRO A 73 -37.26 5.54 -5.68
CA PRO A 73 -38.45 6.15 -5.10
C PRO A 73 -38.14 7.48 -4.38
N GLU A 74 -36.99 7.57 -3.69
CA GLU A 74 -36.57 8.81 -3.05
C GLU A 74 -36.23 9.93 -4.05
N LEU A 75 -35.59 9.61 -5.18
CA LEU A 75 -35.29 10.58 -6.22
C LEU A 75 -36.57 11.09 -6.91
N GLU A 76 -37.57 10.21 -7.12
CA GLU A 76 -38.90 10.62 -7.62
C GLU A 76 -39.61 11.55 -6.65
N ARG A 77 -39.58 11.21 -5.35
CA ARG A 77 -40.15 12.06 -4.30
C ARG A 77 -39.51 13.45 -4.28
N VAL A 78 -38.18 13.53 -4.38
CA VAL A 78 -37.46 14.81 -4.44
C VAL A 78 -37.86 15.60 -5.69
N LYS A 79 -37.90 14.95 -6.86
CA LYS A 79 -38.27 15.60 -8.12
C LYS A 79 -39.72 16.11 -8.10
N GLN A 80 -40.65 15.29 -7.61
CA GLN A 80 -42.05 15.70 -7.46
C GLN A 80 -42.21 16.85 -6.47
N ASN A 81 -41.51 16.81 -5.34
CA ASN A 81 -41.54 17.91 -4.37
C ASN A 81 -40.98 19.22 -4.96
N GLN A 82 -39.90 19.13 -5.74
CA GLN A 82 -39.35 20.30 -6.43
C GLN A 82 -40.34 20.91 -7.43
N GLN A 83 -41.06 20.07 -8.18
CA GLN A 83 -42.11 20.51 -9.09
C GLN A 83 -43.29 21.13 -8.35
N ASN A 84 -43.73 20.52 -7.25
CA ASN A 84 -44.82 21.03 -6.42
C ASN A 84 -44.47 22.42 -5.85
N ILE A 85 -43.27 22.58 -5.28
CA ILE A 85 -42.81 23.88 -4.75
C ILE A 85 -42.77 24.93 -5.86
N SER A 86 -42.21 24.58 -7.02
CA SER A 86 -42.09 25.50 -8.16
C SER A 86 -43.47 25.92 -8.69
N THR A 87 -44.41 24.98 -8.76
CA THR A 87 -45.79 25.23 -9.20
C THR A 87 -46.52 26.13 -8.23
N THR A 88 -46.43 25.85 -6.93
CA THR A 88 -47.02 26.68 -5.88
C THR A 88 -46.47 28.12 -5.93
N HIS A 89 -45.15 28.28 -6.08
CA HIS A 89 -44.54 29.60 -6.20
C HIS A 89 -45.05 30.37 -7.43
N PHE A 90 -45.16 29.68 -8.57
CA PHE A 90 -45.70 30.26 -9.80
C PHE A 90 -47.16 30.72 -9.63
N ILE A 91 -48.02 29.85 -9.07
CA ILE A 91 -49.44 30.16 -8.84
C ILE A 91 -49.58 31.37 -7.92
N ILE A 92 -48.87 31.38 -6.78
CA ILE A 92 -48.91 32.51 -5.84
C ILE A 92 -48.46 33.80 -6.52
N SER A 93 -47.40 33.74 -7.33
CA SER A 93 -46.89 34.91 -8.05
C SER A 93 -47.93 35.46 -9.04
N TYR A 94 -48.64 34.57 -9.76
CA TYR A 94 -49.68 34.93 -10.71
C TYR A 94 -50.93 35.50 -10.03
N ASP A 95 -51.39 34.89 -8.94
CA ASP A 95 -52.54 35.36 -8.18
C ASP A 95 -52.30 36.74 -7.57
N LEU A 96 -51.10 36.97 -7.03
CA LEU A 96 -50.69 38.29 -6.52
C LEU A 96 -50.67 39.34 -7.64
N LEU A 97 -50.15 39.01 -8.82
CA LEU A 97 -50.14 39.93 -9.97
C LEU A 97 -51.55 40.30 -10.41
N ASN A 98 -52.46 39.33 -10.50
CA ASN A 98 -53.85 39.59 -10.89
C ASN A 98 -54.60 40.42 -9.84
N ALA A 99 -54.37 40.16 -8.55
CA ALA A 99 -54.98 40.94 -7.48
C ALA A 99 -54.56 42.42 -7.55
N LEU A 100 -53.30 42.69 -7.88
CA LEU A 100 -52.81 44.07 -8.09
C LEU A 100 -53.44 44.74 -9.31
N VAL A 101 -53.63 44.00 -10.42
CA VAL A 101 -54.25 44.53 -11.65
C VAL A 101 -55.73 44.86 -11.44
N VAL A 102 -56.47 44.04 -10.68
CA VAL A 102 -57.90 44.27 -10.39
C VAL A 102 -58.12 45.40 -9.39
N ALA A 103 -57.14 45.68 -8.53
CA ALA A 103 -57.21 46.74 -7.51
C ALA A 103 -56.81 48.13 -8.01
N GLY A 104 -56.33 48.27 -9.26
CA GLY A 104 -56.00 49.54 -9.91
C GLY A 104 -57.04 49.97 -10.92
#